data_AF-A0A1F9WQ00-F1
#
_entry.id   AF-A0A1F9WQ00-F1
#
_cell.length_a   1.000
_cell.length_b   1.000
_cell.length_c   1.000
_cell.angle_alpha   90.00
_cell.angle_beta   90.00
_cell.angle_gamma   90.00
#
_symmetry.space_group_name_H-M   'P 1'
#
loop_
_entity.id
_entity.type
_entity.pdbx_description
1 polymer ?
#
loop_
_entity_poly.entity_id
_entity_poly.type
_entity_poly.pdbx_seq_one_letter_code
_entity_poly.pdbx_strand_id
1 'polypeptide(L)'
;MKMPDLEKLRKFTLDEKTATPYYGRFVAEPFERGYGHTIGNALRRVLLSSLEGSAITSVRIKGALHEFAVIKGIKEDVATLILNLKKIRIKMFTPGTEPLYLHVKKEGLVTATDIEANPNIEILNPEQPIAMLDAGAELEMEMEVSRGKGYVLAEENKMGKHPANTILLDALFSPIIKVNYEVENTRVEQITNYDRLIIEIWTDGSVSPADALAFSAKLMRSTLTIFTGPEVEAQVVPATEHQEEKMKELLNQPMTILDLSVRSANCLQSAGLKTIGDLISKQEEDIMSFKNFGKRSMQEIKEKLSELGLSLGMKEGEQA
;
A
#
# COMPACT_ATOMS: atom_id res chain seq x y z
N MET A 1 10.69 5.95 26.15
CA MET A 1 9.32 5.41 26.32
C MET A 1 9.33 4.01 25.74
N LYS A 2 9.13 2.95 26.53
CA LYS A 2 9.00 1.59 25.95
C LYS A 2 7.68 1.56 25.18
N MET A 3 7.71 1.18 23.91
CA MET A 3 6.47 0.90 23.17
C MET A 3 5.70 -0.17 23.94
N PRO A 4 4.39 -0.02 24.13
CA PRO A 4 3.58 -1.11 24.64
C PRO A 4 3.76 -2.33 23.74
N ASP A 5 3.82 -3.49 24.37
CA ASP A 5 4.08 -4.79 23.73
C ASP A 5 2.85 -5.21 22.90
N LEU A 6 2.73 -4.59 21.72
CA LEU A 6 1.60 -4.67 20.80
C LEU A 6 1.49 -6.03 20.08
N GLU A 7 2.45 -6.94 20.32
CA GLU A 7 2.55 -8.26 19.67
C GLU A 7 1.72 -9.34 20.37
N LYS A 8 1.17 -9.08 21.57
CA LYS A 8 0.38 -10.10 22.28
C LYS A 8 -1.01 -10.25 21.65
N LEU A 9 -1.15 -11.30 20.83
CA LEU A 9 -2.41 -11.91 20.39
C LEU A 9 -3.34 -11.03 19.55
N ARG A 10 -2.81 -10.34 18.52
CA ARG A 10 -3.68 -9.67 17.53
C ARG A 10 -4.46 -10.71 16.72
N LYS A 11 -5.72 -10.93 17.07
CA LYS A 11 -6.66 -11.66 16.23
C LYS A 11 -7.40 -10.64 15.38
N PHE A 12 -7.08 -10.61 14.10
CA PHE A 12 -7.90 -9.99 13.07
C PHE A 12 -8.72 -11.10 12.42
N THR A 13 -10.04 -11.06 12.60
CA THR A 13 -10.94 -12.07 12.05
C THR A 13 -12.01 -11.40 11.20
N LEU A 14 -12.17 -11.92 9.99
CA LEU A 14 -13.35 -11.65 9.16
C LEU A 14 -14.45 -12.61 9.60
N ASP A 15 -15.64 -12.09 9.85
CA ASP A 15 -16.81 -12.93 10.11
C ASP A 15 -17.32 -13.53 8.80
N GLU A 16 -16.70 -14.64 8.38
CA GLU A 16 -17.00 -15.35 7.12
C GLU A 16 -18.49 -15.72 6.95
N LYS A 17 -19.23 -15.86 8.06
CA LYS A 17 -20.68 -16.16 8.02
C LYS A 17 -21.52 -15.01 7.47
N THR A 18 -21.03 -13.79 7.59
CA THR A 18 -21.72 -12.57 7.13
C THR A 18 -21.04 -11.94 5.93
N ALA A 19 -19.84 -12.39 5.58
CA ALA A 19 -19.05 -11.84 4.49
C ALA A 19 -19.77 -12.04 3.14
N THR A 20 -20.04 -10.92 2.48
CA THR A 20 -20.50 -10.89 1.09
C THR A 20 -19.57 -9.98 0.29
N PRO A 21 -19.64 -9.99 -1.06
CA PRO A 21 -18.85 -9.06 -1.88
C PRO A 21 -19.09 -7.57 -1.54
N TYR A 22 -20.25 -7.24 -0.95
CA TYR A 22 -20.69 -5.88 -0.64
C TYR A 22 -20.65 -5.53 0.85
N TYR A 23 -20.44 -6.52 1.73
CA TYR A 23 -20.46 -6.31 3.18
C TYR A 23 -19.42 -7.17 3.89
N GLY A 24 -18.66 -6.54 4.78
CA GLY A 24 -17.69 -7.23 5.62
C GLY A 24 -17.77 -6.76 7.07
N ARG A 25 -17.80 -7.72 7.99
CA ARG A 25 -17.71 -7.51 9.44
C ARG A 25 -16.36 -8.00 9.95
N PHE A 26 -15.58 -7.09 10.49
CA PHE A 26 -14.21 -7.32 10.95
C PHE A 26 -14.15 -7.15 12.45
N VAL A 27 -13.47 -8.07 13.12
CA VAL A 27 -13.23 -8.02 14.56
C VAL A 27 -11.73 -8.00 14.80
N ALA A 28 -11.27 -7.00 15.54
CA ALA A 28 -9.89 -6.82 15.94
C ALA A 28 -9.78 -6.68 17.46
N GLU A 29 -9.02 -7.58 18.07
CA GLU A 29 -8.72 -7.60 19.50
C GLU A 29 -7.34 -8.25 19.78
N PRO A 30 -6.69 -7.93 20.90
CA PRO A 30 -7.05 -6.91 21.90
C PRO A 30 -6.40 -5.54 21.60
N PHE A 31 -7.12 -4.46 21.90
CA PHE A 31 -6.58 -3.09 21.92
C PHE A 31 -6.48 -2.56 23.35
N GLU A 32 -5.50 -1.70 23.61
CA GLU A 32 -5.45 -0.96 24.87
C GLU A 32 -6.73 -0.12 25.06
N ARG A 33 -7.12 0.08 26.32
CA ARG A 33 -8.31 0.84 26.68
C ARG A 33 -8.33 2.22 26.01
N GLY A 34 -9.37 2.50 25.24
CA GLY A 34 -9.57 3.77 24.50
C GLY A 34 -8.98 3.77 23.08
N TYR A 35 -8.11 2.82 22.73
CA TYR A 35 -7.60 2.71 21.36
C TYR A 35 -8.66 2.17 20.40
N GLY A 36 -9.63 1.37 20.86
CA GLY A 36 -10.72 0.89 20.03
C GLY A 36 -11.51 2.04 19.39
N HIS A 37 -11.87 3.05 20.18
CA HIS A 37 -12.55 4.25 19.69
C HIS A 37 -11.67 5.09 18.76
N THR A 38 -10.39 5.24 19.10
CA THR A 38 -9.45 6.05 18.32
C THR A 38 -9.23 5.45 16.93
N ILE A 39 -8.93 4.15 16.87
CA ILE A 39 -8.69 3.42 15.63
C ILE A 39 -9.98 3.27 14.83
N GLY A 40 -11.09 2.90 15.47
CA GLY A 40 -12.39 2.73 14.81
C GLY A 40 -12.87 4.02 14.15
N ASN A 41 -12.81 5.15 14.86
CA ASN A 41 -13.19 6.45 14.31
C ASN A 41 -12.24 6.90 13.19
N ALA A 42 -10.93 6.70 13.35
CA ALA A 42 -9.96 7.09 12.33
C ALA A 42 -10.15 6.28 11.03
N LEU A 43 -10.25 4.95 11.13
CA LEU A 43 -10.51 4.08 9.98
C LEU A 43 -11.83 4.42 9.31
N ARG A 44 -12.90 4.67 10.08
CA ARG A 44 -14.19 5.11 9.53
C ARG A 44 -14.07 6.38 8.71
N ARG A 45 -13.30 7.37 9.17
CA ARG A 45 -13.09 8.62 8.42
C ARG A 45 -12.35 8.37 7.12
N VAL A 46 -11.24 7.64 7.17
CA VAL A 46 -10.42 7.32 5.99
C VAL A 46 -11.22 6.53 4.95
N LEU A 47 -12.01 5.54 5.41
CA LEU A 47 -12.87 4.73 4.56
C LEU A 47 -13.89 5.58 3.78
N LEU A 48 -14.48 6.60 4.42
CA LEU A 48 -15.50 7.42 3.76
C LEU A 48 -14.90 8.51 2.86
N SER A 49 -13.70 9.02 3.14
CA SER A 49 -13.16 10.20 2.46
C SER A 49 -12.10 9.91 1.39
N SER A 50 -11.29 8.86 1.56
CA SER A 50 -9.98 8.81 0.91
C SER A 50 -9.77 7.65 -0.05
N LEU A 51 -10.75 6.75 -0.18
CA LEU A 51 -10.71 5.72 -1.22
C LEU A 51 -10.97 6.33 -2.59
N GLU A 52 -10.31 5.74 -3.57
CA GLU A 52 -10.54 6.03 -4.97
C GLU A 52 -11.73 5.25 -5.49
N GLY A 53 -12.55 5.93 -6.28
CA GLY A 53 -13.63 5.33 -7.03
C GLY A 53 -13.85 6.08 -8.33
N SER A 54 -14.89 5.69 -9.05
CA SER A 54 -15.20 6.21 -10.38
C SER A 54 -16.64 6.70 -10.41
N ALA A 55 -16.86 7.83 -11.08
CA ALA A 55 -18.19 8.42 -11.19
C ALA A 55 -18.32 9.20 -12.50
N ILE A 56 -19.57 9.38 -12.95
CA ILE A 56 -19.90 10.21 -14.11
C ILE A 56 -19.73 11.67 -13.72
N THR A 57 -18.86 12.39 -14.44
CA THR A 57 -18.52 13.79 -14.16
C THR A 57 -19.24 14.77 -15.09
N SER A 58 -19.57 14.34 -16.31
CA SER A 58 -20.30 15.15 -17.26
C SER A 58 -21.23 14.31 -18.14
N VAL A 59 -22.27 14.95 -18.66
CA VAL A 59 -23.21 14.34 -19.60
C VAL A 59 -23.62 15.35 -20.67
N ARG A 60 -23.64 14.91 -21.93
CA ARG A 60 -24.25 15.62 -23.05
C ARG A 60 -25.40 14.78 -23.58
N ILE A 61 -26.60 15.34 -23.59
CA ILE A 61 -27.82 14.64 -24.04
C ILE A 61 -28.34 15.34 -25.29
N LYS A 62 -28.63 14.57 -26.35
CA LYS A 62 -29.19 15.12 -27.59
C LYS A 62 -30.59 15.66 -27.33
N GLY A 63 -30.80 16.93 -27.66
CA GLY A 63 -32.08 17.62 -27.44
C GLY A 63 -32.23 18.28 -26.08
N ALA A 64 -31.26 18.16 -25.16
CA ALA A 64 -31.21 18.93 -23.92
C ALA A 64 -30.11 20.00 -23.99
N LEU A 65 -30.49 21.27 -23.79
CA LEU A 65 -29.54 22.38 -23.71
C LEU A 65 -29.08 22.66 -22.26
N HIS A 66 -29.88 22.25 -21.28
CA HIS A 66 -29.65 22.48 -19.86
C HIS A 66 -30.33 21.38 -19.02
N GLU A 67 -29.99 21.30 -17.73
CA GLU A 67 -30.49 20.29 -16.78
C GLU A 67 -32.01 20.28 -16.55
N PHE A 68 -32.69 21.40 -16.80
CA PHE A 68 -34.15 21.53 -16.64
C PHE A 68 -34.95 21.24 -17.92
N ALA A 69 -34.30 20.72 -18.97
CA ALA A 69 -34.97 20.48 -20.24
C ALA A 69 -35.87 19.25 -20.17
N VAL A 70 -36.90 19.22 -21.02
CA VAL A 70 -37.78 18.07 -21.22
C VAL A 70 -37.59 17.57 -22.65
N ILE A 71 -37.34 16.27 -22.78
CA ILE A 71 -37.13 15.62 -24.09
C ILE A 71 -38.43 14.95 -24.50
N LYS A 72 -38.91 15.24 -25.72
CA LYS A 72 -40.16 14.67 -26.22
C LYS A 72 -40.02 13.16 -26.42
N GLY A 73 -40.95 12.38 -25.86
CA GLY A 73 -40.98 10.92 -25.96
C GLY A 73 -40.19 10.20 -24.85
N ILE A 74 -39.66 10.94 -23.89
CA ILE A 74 -39.09 10.39 -22.65
C ILE A 74 -40.01 10.82 -21.51
N LYS A 75 -40.36 9.89 -20.62
CA LYS A 75 -41.28 10.14 -19.52
C LYS A 75 -40.65 11.02 -18.42
N GLU A 76 -39.37 10.83 -18.16
CA GLU A 76 -38.58 11.56 -17.17
C GLU A 76 -38.02 12.89 -17.72
N ASP A 77 -37.82 13.87 -16.85
CA ASP A 77 -37.08 15.09 -17.15
C ASP A 77 -35.56 14.89 -17.07
N VAL A 78 -34.78 15.83 -17.61
CA VAL A 78 -33.31 15.73 -17.61
C VAL A 78 -32.73 15.69 -16.19
N ALA A 79 -33.35 16.37 -15.23
CA ALA A 79 -32.94 16.32 -13.83
C ALA A 79 -33.07 14.90 -13.24
N THR A 80 -34.19 14.21 -13.49
CA THR A 80 -34.39 12.83 -13.06
C THR A 80 -33.44 11.87 -13.78
N LEU A 81 -33.18 12.09 -15.07
CA LEU A 81 -32.16 11.33 -15.82
C LEU A 81 -30.80 11.46 -15.14
N ILE A 82 -30.36 12.68 -14.83
CA ILE A 82 -29.09 12.94 -14.13
C ILE A 82 -29.03 12.21 -12.78
N LEU A 83 -30.11 12.24 -11.99
CA LEU A 83 -30.17 11.53 -10.71
C LEU A 83 -30.08 10.02 -10.87
N ASN A 84 -30.64 9.47 -11.94
CA ASN A 84 -30.55 8.04 -12.25
C ASN A 84 -29.14 7.65 -12.72
N LEU A 85 -28.51 8.49 -13.55
CA LEU A 85 -27.11 8.29 -13.97
C LEU A 85 -26.15 8.28 -12.78
N LYS A 86 -26.34 9.17 -11.81
CA LYS A 86 -25.53 9.20 -10.56
C LYS A 86 -25.64 7.94 -9.69
N LYS A 87 -26.68 7.13 -9.87
CA LYS A 87 -26.85 5.86 -9.14
C LYS A 87 -26.13 4.69 -9.82
N ILE A 88 -25.61 4.89 -11.03
CA ILE A 88 -24.83 3.87 -11.74
C ILE A 88 -23.48 3.72 -11.06
N ARG A 89 -23.12 2.48 -10.74
CA ARG A 89 -21.88 2.09 -10.10
C ARG A 89 -20.91 1.64 -11.17
N ILE A 90 -19.78 2.33 -11.25
CA ILE A 90 -18.82 2.18 -12.33
C ILE A 90 -17.45 1.88 -11.75
N LYS A 91 -16.79 0.87 -12.30
CA LYS A 91 -15.42 0.52 -11.99
C LYS A 91 -14.55 0.81 -13.21
N MET A 92 -13.64 1.76 -13.07
CA MET A 92 -12.64 2.07 -14.09
C MET A 92 -11.29 1.45 -13.76
N PHE A 93 -10.68 0.81 -14.75
CA PHE A 93 -9.34 0.21 -14.61
C PHE A 93 -8.22 1.18 -14.99
N THR A 94 -8.48 2.12 -15.90
CA THR A 94 -7.51 3.12 -16.36
C THR A 94 -7.55 4.40 -15.53
N PRO A 95 -6.39 5.08 -15.34
CA PRO A 95 -6.37 6.43 -14.80
C PRO A 95 -6.79 7.43 -15.89
N GLY A 96 -7.53 8.47 -15.50
CA GLY A 96 -7.97 9.54 -16.39
C GLY A 96 -9.48 9.62 -16.54
N THR A 97 -9.91 10.16 -17.69
CA THR A 97 -11.31 10.30 -18.09
C THR A 97 -11.56 9.47 -19.33
N GLU A 98 -12.67 8.74 -19.35
CA GLU A 98 -13.07 7.87 -20.45
C GLU A 98 -14.52 8.20 -20.86
N PRO A 99 -14.82 8.31 -22.16
CA PRO A 99 -16.18 8.55 -22.62
C PRO A 99 -17.00 7.25 -22.63
N LEU A 100 -18.30 7.37 -22.33
CA LEU A 100 -19.32 6.34 -22.47
C LEU A 100 -20.44 6.87 -23.37
N TYR A 101 -20.98 5.98 -24.21
CA TYR A 101 -22.06 6.32 -25.13
C TYR A 101 -23.30 5.48 -24.81
N LEU A 102 -24.47 6.08 -24.97
CA LEU A 102 -25.75 5.39 -24.91
C LEU A 102 -26.56 5.83 -26.12
N HIS A 103 -26.87 4.89 -27.00
CA HIS A 103 -27.71 5.10 -28.18
C HIS A 103 -28.83 4.07 -28.19
N VAL A 104 -30.04 4.47 -27.80
CA VAL A 104 -31.17 3.56 -27.67
C VAL A 104 -32.39 4.07 -28.39
N LYS A 105 -32.95 3.19 -29.22
CA LYS A 105 -34.22 3.40 -29.94
C LYS A 105 -35.14 2.21 -29.73
N LYS A 106 -35.79 2.19 -28.56
CA LYS A 106 -36.76 1.15 -28.19
C LYS A 106 -37.88 1.75 -27.35
N GLU A 107 -39.05 1.13 -27.41
CA GLU A 107 -40.15 1.43 -26.50
C GLU A 107 -39.91 0.68 -25.18
N GLY A 108 -40.09 1.36 -24.04
CA GLY A 108 -39.99 0.75 -22.71
C GLY A 108 -38.81 1.25 -21.86
N LEU A 109 -38.44 0.45 -20.85
CA LEU A 109 -37.43 0.82 -19.86
C LEU A 109 -36.01 0.71 -20.44
N VAL A 110 -35.24 1.78 -20.32
CA VAL A 110 -33.80 1.84 -20.61
C VAL A 110 -33.04 1.68 -19.30
N THR A 111 -32.08 0.76 -19.31
CA THR A 111 -31.29 0.39 -18.13
C THR A 111 -29.81 0.62 -18.39
N ALA A 112 -28.98 0.55 -17.34
CA ALA A 112 -27.53 0.67 -17.48
C ALA A 112 -26.90 -0.43 -18.37
N THR A 113 -27.59 -1.55 -18.59
CA THR A 113 -27.18 -2.59 -19.56
C THR A 113 -27.09 -2.07 -21.00
N ASP A 114 -27.90 -1.06 -21.35
CA ASP A 114 -27.95 -0.53 -22.71
C ASP A 114 -26.76 0.42 -23.02
N ILE A 115 -25.94 0.76 -22.01
CA ILE A 115 -24.77 1.63 -22.18
C ILE A 115 -23.65 0.87 -22.91
N GLU A 116 -23.07 1.51 -23.92
CA GLU A 116 -21.89 1.00 -24.63
C GLU A 116 -20.65 1.20 -23.75
N ALA A 117 -20.34 0.19 -22.94
CA ALA A 117 -19.18 0.20 -22.06
C ALA A 117 -17.89 -0.17 -22.82
N ASN A 118 -16.85 0.63 -22.62
CA ASN A 118 -15.50 0.32 -23.11
C ASN A 118 -14.85 -0.80 -22.26
N PRO A 119 -13.87 -1.56 -22.78
CA PRO A 119 -13.15 -2.57 -21.99
C PRO A 119 -12.48 -2.05 -20.71
N ASN A 120 -12.24 -0.74 -20.63
CA ASN A 120 -11.65 -0.07 -19.47
C ASN A 120 -12.68 0.22 -18.35
N ILE A 121 -13.97 0.02 -18.62
CA ILE A 121 -15.10 0.38 -17.77
C ILE A 121 -15.99 -0.83 -17.55
N GLU A 122 -16.25 -1.14 -16.29
CA GLU A 122 -17.20 -2.17 -15.88
C GLU A 122 -18.38 -1.53 -15.13
N ILE A 123 -19.60 -1.82 -15.56
CA ILE A 123 -20.83 -1.38 -14.88
C ILE A 123 -21.26 -2.48 -13.91
N LEU A 124 -21.34 -2.14 -12.63
CA LEU A 124 -21.57 -3.12 -11.56
C LEU A 124 -23.06 -3.35 -11.25
N ASN A 125 -23.94 -2.43 -11.65
CA ASN A 125 -25.40 -2.52 -11.47
C ASN A 125 -26.14 -2.32 -12.82
N PRO A 126 -26.05 -3.30 -13.75
CA PRO A 126 -26.66 -3.23 -15.08
C PRO A 126 -28.19 -3.04 -15.06
N GLU A 127 -28.85 -3.43 -13.97
CA GLU A 127 -30.29 -3.31 -13.74
C GLU A 127 -30.77 -1.89 -13.41
N GLN A 128 -29.86 -0.95 -13.14
CA GLN A 128 -30.21 0.42 -12.77
C GLN A 128 -31.04 1.09 -13.88
N PRO A 129 -32.28 1.54 -13.58
CA PRO A 129 -33.10 2.25 -14.56
C PRO A 129 -32.53 3.64 -14.83
N ILE A 130 -32.52 4.03 -16.11
CA ILE A 130 -32.12 5.36 -16.58
C ILE A 130 -33.38 6.16 -16.93
N ALA A 131 -34.19 5.65 -17.87
CA ALA A 131 -35.33 6.34 -18.45
C ALA A 131 -36.40 5.37 -18.96
N MET A 132 -37.63 5.85 -19.17
CA MET A 132 -38.70 5.16 -19.87
C MET A 132 -39.02 5.91 -21.17
N LEU A 133 -38.90 5.21 -22.30
CA LEU A 133 -39.12 5.75 -23.64
C LEU A 133 -40.48 5.34 -24.19
N ASP A 134 -41.16 6.29 -24.83
CA ASP A 134 -42.40 6.07 -25.60
C ASP A 134 -42.11 5.42 -26.96
N ALA A 135 -43.15 4.90 -27.61
CA ALA A 135 -43.07 4.28 -28.93
C ALA A 135 -42.41 5.21 -29.97
N GLY A 136 -41.26 4.81 -30.49
CA GLY A 136 -40.51 5.55 -31.52
C GLY A 136 -39.61 6.67 -31.01
N ALA A 137 -39.48 6.85 -29.69
CA ALA A 137 -38.52 7.77 -29.10
C ALA A 137 -37.08 7.23 -29.20
N GLU A 138 -36.11 8.15 -29.20
CA GLU A 138 -34.69 7.87 -29.29
C GLU A 138 -33.96 8.67 -28.21
N LEU A 139 -33.07 7.99 -27.49
CA LEU A 139 -32.23 8.59 -26.46
C LEU A 139 -30.78 8.39 -26.83
N GLU A 140 -30.11 9.53 -27.07
CA GLU A 140 -28.69 9.61 -27.35
C GLU A 140 -28.02 10.48 -26.28
N MET A 141 -27.04 9.91 -25.58
CA MET A 141 -26.21 10.64 -24.64
C MET A 141 -24.75 10.19 -24.69
N GLU A 142 -23.87 11.15 -24.45
CA GLU A 142 -22.44 10.98 -24.25
C GLU A 142 -22.14 11.35 -22.79
N MET A 143 -21.44 10.50 -22.07
CA MET A 143 -21.08 10.67 -20.67
C MET A 143 -19.58 10.60 -20.53
N GLU A 144 -19.01 11.35 -19.58
CA GLU A 144 -17.61 11.21 -19.19
C GLU A 144 -17.54 10.59 -17.80
N VAL A 145 -16.73 9.54 -17.66
CA VAL A 145 -16.43 8.92 -16.37
C VAL A 145 -15.00 9.25 -16.02
N SER A 146 -14.79 9.68 -14.78
CA SER A 146 -13.45 9.94 -14.25
C SER A 146 -13.23 9.15 -12.96
N ARG A 147 -11.96 8.94 -12.63
CA ARG A 147 -11.55 8.49 -11.29
C ARG A 147 -11.22 9.67 -10.40
N GLY A 148 -11.60 9.58 -9.13
CA GLY A 148 -11.39 10.63 -8.15
C GLY A 148 -11.43 10.11 -6.72
N LYS A 149 -11.46 11.04 -5.77
CA LYS A 149 -11.58 10.77 -4.33
C LYS A 149 -12.66 11.65 -3.72
N GLY A 150 -13.40 11.09 -2.76
CA GLY A 150 -14.41 11.84 -2.01
C GLY A 150 -15.53 12.36 -2.90
N TYR A 151 -15.93 13.60 -2.66
CA TYR A 151 -17.01 14.28 -3.36
C TYR A 151 -16.49 15.55 -4.00
N VAL A 152 -16.76 15.74 -5.28
CA VAL A 152 -16.30 16.91 -6.07
C VAL A 152 -17.52 17.59 -6.66
N LEU A 153 -17.56 18.93 -6.54
CA LEU A 153 -18.67 19.73 -7.06
C LEU A 153 -18.57 19.86 -8.59
N ALA A 154 -19.73 20.05 -9.24
CA ALA A 154 -19.81 20.24 -10.70
C ALA A 154 -18.91 21.38 -11.22
N GLU A 155 -18.72 22.44 -10.43
CA GLU A 155 -17.87 23.58 -10.79
C GLU A 155 -16.38 23.23 -10.81
N GLU A 156 -15.95 22.32 -9.91
CA GLU A 156 -14.57 21.86 -9.81
C GLU A 156 -14.23 20.81 -10.89
N ASN A 157 -15.26 20.13 -11.40
CA ASN A 157 -15.15 19.19 -12.53
C ASN A 157 -14.95 19.90 -13.89
N LYS A 158 -14.84 21.23 -13.95
CA LYS A 158 -14.51 22.00 -15.15
C LYS A 158 -13.04 21.78 -15.57
N MET A 159 -12.69 20.57 -15.97
CA MET A 159 -11.38 20.29 -16.55
C MET A 159 -11.41 20.51 -18.06
N GLY A 160 -11.04 21.73 -18.47
CA GLY A 160 -10.79 22.07 -19.87
C GLY A 160 -11.98 22.67 -20.61
N LYS A 161 -11.94 22.58 -21.94
CA LYS A 161 -13.00 23.08 -22.83
C LYS A 161 -13.99 21.96 -23.09
N HIS A 162 -15.12 21.97 -22.39
CA HIS A 162 -16.24 21.11 -22.75
C HIS A 162 -16.94 21.69 -23.99
N PRO A 163 -17.35 20.84 -24.95
CA PRO A 163 -18.19 21.29 -26.05
C PRO A 163 -19.51 21.89 -25.55
N ALA A 164 -20.15 22.69 -26.41
CA ALA A 164 -21.43 23.29 -26.06
C ALA A 164 -22.47 22.22 -25.68
N ASN A 165 -23.35 22.56 -24.74
CA ASN A 165 -24.42 21.69 -24.22
C ASN A 165 -23.95 20.50 -23.36
N THR A 166 -22.71 20.51 -22.84
CA THR A 166 -22.32 19.60 -21.76
C THR A 166 -22.88 20.09 -20.43
N ILE A 167 -23.58 19.21 -19.71
CA ILE A 167 -24.05 19.41 -18.34
C ILE A 167 -23.00 18.78 -17.42
N LEU A 168 -22.45 19.59 -16.52
CA LEU A 168 -21.48 19.13 -15.52
C LEU A 168 -22.20 18.62 -14.28
N LEU A 169 -21.73 17.51 -13.75
CA LEU A 169 -22.32 16.85 -12.61
C LEU A 169 -21.34 16.91 -11.42
N ASP A 170 -21.88 17.05 -10.22
CA ASP A 170 -21.16 16.65 -9.02
C ASP A 170 -20.96 15.13 -9.03
N ALA A 171 -19.78 14.73 -8.57
CA ALA A 171 -19.31 13.35 -8.65
C ALA A 171 -18.96 12.84 -7.26
N LEU A 172 -19.60 11.74 -6.87
CA LEU A 172 -19.26 10.99 -5.66
C LEU A 172 -18.37 9.81 -6.04
N PHE A 173 -17.08 9.93 -5.78
CA PHE A 173 -16.09 8.90 -6.09
C PHE A 173 -15.87 7.90 -4.94
N SER A 174 -16.72 7.89 -3.92
CA SER A 174 -16.53 6.99 -2.77
C SER A 174 -17.15 5.62 -3.05
N PRO A 175 -16.38 4.52 -3.06
CA PRO A 175 -16.91 3.16 -3.19
C PRO A 175 -17.57 2.66 -1.89
N ILE A 176 -17.48 3.42 -0.79
CA ILE A 176 -18.00 3.05 0.52
C ILE A 176 -19.34 3.74 0.76
N ILE A 177 -20.38 2.93 0.94
CA ILE A 177 -21.75 3.42 1.16
C ILE A 177 -21.96 3.73 2.65
N LYS A 178 -21.49 2.83 3.52
CA LYS A 178 -21.70 2.95 4.96
C LYS A 178 -20.56 2.27 5.71
N VAL A 179 -20.20 2.84 6.86
CA VAL A 179 -19.30 2.24 7.82
C VAL A 179 -19.88 2.42 9.22
N ASN A 180 -19.94 1.33 9.97
CA ASN A 180 -20.30 1.30 11.38
C ASN A 180 -19.13 0.74 12.18
N TYR A 181 -18.95 1.19 13.42
CA TYR A 181 -18.02 0.57 14.34
C TYR A 181 -18.59 0.53 15.75
N GLU A 182 -18.27 -0.53 16.47
CA GLU A 182 -18.64 -0.75 17.86
C GLU A 182 -17.40 -1.18 18.64
N VAL A 183 -17.32 -0.76 19.90
CA VAL A 183 -16.22 -1.10 20.79
C VAL A 183 -16.80 -1.80 22.01
N GLU A 184 -16.38 -3.04 22.24
CA GLU A 184 -16.75 -3.87 23.38
C GLU A 184 -15.54 -4.09 24.30
N ASN A 185 -15.78 -4.44 25.56
CA ASN A 185 -14.69 -4.86 26.44
C ASN A 185 -14.36 -6.34 26.19
N THR A 186 -13.08 -6.67 26.09
CA THR A 186 -12.58 -8.05 25.98
C THR A 186 -11.62 -8.38 27.12
N ARG A 187 -11.59 -9.67 27.47
CA ARG A 187 -10.74 -10.20 28.53
C ARG A 187 -9.54 -10.88 27.92
N VAL A 188 -8.35 -10.41 28.30
CA VAL A 188 -7.07 -11.04 27.98
C VAL A 188 -6.48 -11.54 29.29
N GLU A 189 -6.40 -12.87 29.43
CA GLU A 189 -5.89 -13.54 30.64
C GLU A 189 -6.66 -13.10 31.91
N GLN A 190 -6.00 -12.38 32.82
CA GLN A 190 -6.60 -11.86 34.06
C GLN A 190 -7.15 -10.43 33.92
N ILE A 191 -6.85 -9.73 32.84
CA ILE A 191 -7.19 -8.33 32.64
C ILE A 191 -8.43 -8.21 31.73
N THR A 192 -9.46 -7.50 32.18
CA THR A 192 -10.78 -7.41 31.51
C THR A 192 -11.07 -6.06 30.84
N ASN A 193 -10.09 -5.17 30.76
CA ASN A 193 -10.28 -3.78 30.30
C ASN A 193 -9.64 -3.50 28.93
N TYR A 194 -9.39 -4.52 28.13
CA TYR A 194 -8.98 -4.35 26.73
C TYR A 194 -10.20 -4.04 25.86
N ASP A 195 -9.98 -3.29 24.79
CA ASP A 195 -11.00 -2.98 23.80
C ASP A 195 -11.01 -4.05 22.69
N ARG A 196 -12.21 -4.43 22.27
CA ARG A 196 -12.51 -5.23 21.07
C ARG A 196 -13.23 -4.33 20.09
N LEU A 197 -12.63 -4.13 18.92
CA LEU A 197 -13.17 -3.28 17.88
C LEU A 197 -13.87 -4.13 16.83
N ILE A 198 -15.15 -3.85 16.61
CA ILE A 198 -15.98 -4.45 15.56
C ILE A 198 -16.23 -3.36 14.52
N ILE A 199 -15.84 -3.61 13.26
CA ILE A 199 -16.06 -2.68 12.15
C ILE A 199 -16.91 -3.39 11.10
N GLU A 200 -17.98 -2.73 10.68
CA GLU A 200 -18.86 -3.19 9.61
C GLU A 200 -18.75 -2.22 8.43
N ILE A 201 -18.51 -2.75 7.23
CA ILE A 201 -18.26 -1.97 6.02
C ILE A 201 -19.23 -2.43 4.94
N TRP A 202 -19.94 -1.48 4.32
CA TRP A 202 -20.78 -1.70 3.15
C TRP A 202 -20.17 -0.99 1.94
N THR A 203 -19.91 -1.73 0.88
CA THR A 203 -19.32 -1.24 -0.38
C THR A 203 -20.32 -1.32 -1.52
N ASP A 204 -20.08 -0.56 -2.58
CA ASP A 204 -20.85 -0.57 -3.82
C ASP A 204 -20.51 -1.76 -4.74
N GLY A 205 -19.46 -2.53 -4.41
CA GLY A 205 -18.91 -3.64 -5.18
C GLY A 205 -17.68 -3.29 -6.01
N SER A 206 -17.33 -2.00 -6.13
CA SER A 206 -16.13 -1.55 -6.85
C SER A 206 -14.85 -2.04 -6.16
N VAL A 207 -14.88 -2.08 -4.83
CA VAL A 207 -13.80 -2.56 -3.96
C VAL A 207 -14.38 -3.53 -2.92
N SER A 208 -13.64 -4.59 -2.60
CA SER A 208 -14.03 -5.51 -1.55
C SER A 208 -13.90 -4.84 -0.16
N PRO A 209 -14.76 -5.17 0.81
CA PRO A 209 -14.66 -4.62 2.16
C PRO A 209 -13.29 -4.84 2.82
N ALA A 210 -12.65 -5.99 2.54
CA ALA A 210 -11.35 -6.35 3.10
C ALA A 210 -10.22 -5.50 2.49
N ASP A 211 -10.22 -5.35 1.16
CA ASP A 211 -9.24 -4.52 0.47
C ASP A 211 -9.39 -3.04 0.86
N ALA A 212 -10.63 -2.57 1.00
CA ALA A 212 -10.92 -1.21 1.41
C ALA A 212 -10.37 -0.91 2.81
N LEU A 213 -10.55 -1.84 3.77
CA LEU A 213 -10.00 -1.72 5.12
C LEU A 213 -8.48 -1.75 5.13
N ALA A 214 -7.86 -2.68 4.39
CA ALA A 214 -6.41 -2.78 4.28
C ALA A 214 -5.78 -1.52 3.66
N PHE A 215 -6.37 -1.01 2.58
CA PHE A 215 -5.94 0.23 1.93
C PHE A 215 -6.06 1.43 2.88
N SER A 216 -7.18 1.53 3.62
CA SER A 216 -7.39 2.60 4.60
C SER A 216 -6.36 2.56 5.73
N ALA A 217 -6.03 1.38 6.24
CA ALA A 217 -4.99 1.21 7.25
C ALA A 217 -3.60 1.61 6.73
N LYS A 218 -3.27 1.22 5.48
CA LYS A 218 -2.01 1.61 4.82
C LYS A 218 -1.93 3.13 4.64
N LEU A 219 -3.01 3.76 4.20
CA LEU A 219 -3.07 5.20 4.04
C LEU A 219 -2.90 5.90 5.39
N MET A 220 -3.60 5.46 6.42
CA MET A 220 -3.46 5.99 7.78
C MET A 220 -2.02 5.90 8.29
N ARG A 221 -1.35 4.75 8.10
CA ARG A 221 0.07 4.59 8.44
C ARG A 221 0.93 5.63 7.70
N SER A 222 0.76 5.77 6.39
CA SER A 222 1.54 6.73 5.59
C SER A 222 1.32 8.18 6.01
N THR A 223 0.09 8.54 6.42
CA THR A 223 -0.20 9.88 6.93
C THR A 223 0.46 10.14 8.27
N LEU A 224 0.58 9.13 9.12
CA LEU A 224 1.22 9.26 10.43
C LEU A 224 2.75 9.36 10.36
N THR A 225 3.37 8.97 9.24
CA THR A 225 4.82 9.06 9.04
C THR A 225 5.36 10.49 9.20
N ILE A 226 4.54 11.52 8.94
CA ILE A 226 4.95 12.92 9.17
C ILE A 226 5.24 13.22 10.65
N PHE A 227 4.57 12.53 11.58
CA PHE A 227 4.72 12.72 13.02
C PHE A 227 5.81 11.85 13.62
N THR A 228 6.18 10.75 12.96
CA THR A 228 7.28 9.88 13.38
C THR A 228 8.65 10.45 12.98
N GLY A 229 8.69 11.52 12.18
CA GLY A 229 9.88 11.96 11.45
C GLY A 229 10.14 11.04 10.25
N PRO A 230 11.19 11.31 9.43
CA PRO A 230 11.72 10.26 8.58
C PRO A 230 11.94 9.08 9.50
N GLU A 231 11.27 7.95 9.23
CA GLU A 231 11.79 6.69 9.70
C GLU A 231 13.24 6.75 9.24
N VAL A 232 14.17 6.91 10.18
CA VAL A 232 15.47 6.27 10.00
C VAL A 232 15.02 4.83 9.92
N GLU A 233 14.66 4.40 8.70
CA GLU A 233 14.75 3.02 8.32
C GLU A 233 16.10 2.69 8.93
N ALA A 234 16.08 1.87 9.99
CA ALA A 234 17.21 1.01 10.22
C ALA A 234 17.29 0.32 8.87
N GLN A 235 18.10 0.90 7.99
CA GLN A 235 18.38 0.36 6.69
C GLN A 235 18.70 -1.06 7.09
N VAL A 236 17.95 -1.99 6.52
CA VAL A 236 18.40 -3.35 6.48
C VAL A 236 19.65 -3.21 5.62
N VAL A 237 20.75 -2.82 6.26
CA VAL A 237 22.05 -2.73 5.67
C VAL A 237 22.18 -4.12 5.07
N PRO A 238 22.25 -4.24 3.74
CA PRO A 238 22.34 -5.56 3.14
C PRO A 238 23.48 -6.26 3.89
N ALA A 239 23.28 -7.53 4.27
CA ALA A 239 24.18 -8.23 5.19
C ALA A 239 25.68 -8.17 4.78
N THR A 240 25.95 -7.76 3.54
CA THR A 240 27.24 -7.36 2.98
C THR A 240 27.91 -6.16 3.68
N GLU A 241 27.20 -5.07 4.03
CA GLU A 241 27.84 -3.88 4.63
C GLU A 241 28.28 -4.13 6.09
N HIS A 242 27.48 -4.87 6.87
CA HIS A 242 27.88 -5.30 8.22
C HIS A 242 29.02 -6.34 8.23
N GLN A 243 29.17 -7.11 7.14
CA GLN A 243 30.32 -8.01 6.98
C GLN A 243 31.59 -7.24 6.62
N GLU A 244 31.51 -6.23 5.76
CA GLU A 244 32.65 -5.38 5.41
C GLU A 244 33.15 -4.54 6.58
N GLU A 245 32.27 -3.97 7.41
CA GLU A 245 32.66 -3.21 8.59
C GLU A 245 33.33 -4.10 9.65
N LYS A 246 32.76 -5.28 9.95
CA LYS A 246 33.37 -6.24 10.87
C LYS A 246 34.72 -6.77 10.35
N MET A 247 34.84 -6.98 9.05
CA MET A 247 36.09 -7.41 8.44
C MET A 247 37.15 -6.30 8.50
N LYS A 248 36.78 -5.03 8.25
CA LYS A 248 37.67 -3.88 8.45
C LYS A 248 38.09 -3.70 9.91
N GLU A 249 37.20 -3.94 10.87
CA GLU A 249 37.53 -3.91 12.29
C GLU A 249 38.52 -5.04 12.67
N LEU A 250 38.31 -6.26 12.17
CA LEU A 250 39.21 -7.40 12.40
C LEU A 250 40.60 -7.18 11.77
N LEU A 251 40.68 -6.58 10.59
CA LEU A 251 41.97 -6.31 9.92
C LEU A 251 42.79 -5.22 10.64
N ASN A 252 42.11 -4.25 11.28
CA ASN A 252 42.75 -3.16 12.03
C ASN A 252 43.15 -3.55 13.46
N GLN A 253 42.79 -4.75 13.92
CA GLN A 253 43.16 -5.22 15.25
C GLN A 253 44.66 -5.52 15.36
N PRO A 254 45.26 -5.28 16.54
CA PRO A 254 46.66 -5.58 16.78
C PRO A 254 46.89 -7.09 16.81
N MET A 255 48.06 -7.51 16.32
CA MET A 255 48.47 -8.92 16.27
C MET A 255 48.52 -9.62 17.65
N THR A 256 48.51 -8.87 18.75
CA THR A 256 48.50 -9.39 20.13
C THR A 256 47.23 -10.19 20.46
N ILE A 257 46.15 -10.02 19.68
CA ILE A 257 44.90 -10.77 19.84
C ILE A 257 45.04 -12.20 19.31
N LEU A 258 45.93 -12.41 18.33
CA LEU A 258 46.34 -13.75 17.93
C LEU A 258 47.22 -14.29 19.05
N ASP A 259 46.71 -15.26 19.82
CA ASP A 259 47.38 -15.91 20.94
C ASP A 259 48.55 -16.79 20.44
N LEU A 260 49.55 -16.14 19.85
CA LEU A 260 50.72 -16.72 19.23
C LEU A 260 51.80 -16.96 20.27
N SER A 261 52.62 -17.98 20.06
CA SER A 261 53.80 -18.20 20.87
C SER A 261 54.74 -16.99 20.88
N VAL A 262 55.43 -16.80 22.01
CA VAL A 262 56.37 -15.69 22.26
C VAL A 262 57.43 -15.56 21.15
N ARG A 263 57.78 -16.65 20.48
CA ARG A 263 58.71 -16.65 19.32
C ARG A 263 58.05 -16.08 18.07
N SER A 264 56.86 -16.55 17.71
CA SER A 264 56.11 -16.11 16.54
C SER A 264 55.74 -14.61 16.65
N ALA A 265 55.28 -14.16 17.81
CA ALA A 265 54.94 -12.76 18.07
C ALA A 265 56.15 -11.81 17.95
N ASN A 266 57.29 -12.17 18.55
CA ASN A 266 58.50 -11.34 18.49
C ASN A 266 59.10 -11.28 17.08
N CYS A 267 59.05 -12.38 16.33
CA CYS A 267 59.49 -12.41 14.93
C CYS A 267 58.66 -11.47 14.05
N LEU A 268 57.32 -11.53 14.17
CA LEU A 268 56.41 -10.66 13.40
C LEU A 268 56.58 -9.17 13.77
N GLN A 269 56.74 -8.88 15.06
CA GLN A 269 57.00 -7.51 15.53
C GLN A 269 58.36 -6.97 15.03
N SER A 270 59.38 -7.82 14.97
CA SER A 270 60.70 -7.44 14.43
C SER A 270 60.69 -7.19 12.91
N ALA A 271 59.73 -7.79 12.19
CA ALA A 271 59.47 -7.58 10.77
C ALA A 271 58.61 -6.32 10.49
N GLY A 272 58.21 -5.58 11.54
CA GLY A 272 57.46 -4.32 11.41
C GLY A 272 55.96 -4.49 11.15
N LEU A 273 55.44 -5.71 11.15
CA LEU A 273 54.01 -5.99 11.05
C LEU A 273 53.36 -5.65 12.40
N LYS A 274 52.23 -4.94 12.41
CA LYS A 274 51.56 -4.56 13.68
C LYS A 274 50.09 -4.97 13.73
N THR A 275 49.43 -5.01 12.57
CA THR A 275 48.02 -5.37 12.45
C THR A 275 47.82 -6.72 11.77
N ILE A 276 46.62 -7.28 11.89
CA ILE A 276 46.23 -8.53 11.21
C ILE A 276 46.17 -8.30 9.68
N GLY A 277 45.77 -7.11 9.22
CA GLY A 277 45.80 -6.72 7.81
C GLY A 277 47.20 -6.73 7.19
N ASP A 278 48.22 -6.25 7.93
CA ASP A 278 49.61 -6.29 7.48
C ASP A 278 50.09 -7.74 7.26
N LEU A 279 49.64 -8.68 8.08
CA LEU A 279 50.02 -10.09 8.01
C LEU A 279 49.39 -10.81 6.80
N ILE A 280 48.12 -10.52 6.51
CA ILE A 280 47.37 -11.14 5.42
C ILE A 280 47.86 -10.66 4.04
N SER A 281 48.33 -9.41 3.96
CA SER A 281 48.88 -8.84 2.72
C SER A 281 50.22 -9.45 2.28
N LYS A 282 50.86 -10.26 3.12
CA LYS A 282 52.16 -10.89 2.84
C LYS A 282 52.00 -12.33 2.39
N GLN A 283 52.84 -12.74 1.44
CA GLN A 283 52.86 -14.13 0.99
C GLN A 283 53.64 -15.02 1.96
N GLU A 284 53.33 -16.31 1.91
CA GLU A 284 53.96 -17.33 2.75
C GLU A 284 55.49 -17.34 2.60
N GLU A 285 55.96 -17.12 1.37
CA GLU A 285 57.38 -17.11 1.02
C GLU A 285 58.11 -15.91 1.66
N ASP A 286 57.45 -14.75 1.74
CA ASP A 286 58.00 -13.54 2.35
C ASP A 286 58.15 -13.70 3.86
N ILE A 287 57.17 -14.32 4.53
CA ILE A 287 57.21 -14.53 5.98
C ILE A 287 58.29 -15.56 6.35
N MET A 288 58.48 -16.58 5.50
CA MET A 288 59.51 -17.60 5.70
C MET A 288 60.93 -17.06 5.51
N SER A 289 61.09 -15.92 4.81
CA SER A 289 62.37 -15.23 4.63
C SER A 289 62.83 -14.44 5.87
N PHE A 290 61.95 -14.25 6.86
CA PHE A 290 62.28 -13.52 8.08
C PHE A 290 63.30 -14.24 8.95
N LYS A 291 64.20 -13.46 9.56
CA LYS A 291 65.28 -13.96 10.39
C LYS A 291 64.71 -14.70 11.61
N ASN A 292 65.15 -15.95 11.81
CA ASN A 292 64.71 -16.86 12.89
C ASN A 292 63.26 -17.37 12.76
N PHE A 293 62.65 -17.31 11.57
CA PHE A 293 61.35 -17.90 11.31
C PHE A 293 61.44 -19.40 11.02
N GLY A 294 60.57 -20.21 11.63
CA GLY A 294 60.61 -21.68 11.53
C GLY A 294 59.30 -22.29 11.03
N LYS A 295 59.37 -23.50 10.48
CA LYS A 295 58.20 -24.25 9.97
C LYS A 295 57.06 -24.39 11.00
N ARG A 296 57.40 -24.50 12.29
CA ARG A 296 56.43 -24.62 13.39
C ARG A 296 55.67 -23.31 13.67
N SER A 297 56.32 -22.16 13.53
CA SER A 297 55.68 -20.84 13.68
C SER A 297 54.77 -20.50 12.49
N MET A 298 55.13 -20.96 11.28
CA MET A 298 54.27 -20.82 10.10
C MET A 298 52.97 -21.61 10.24
N GLN A 299 53.05 -22.83 10.76
CA GLN A 299 51.88 -23.66 10.98
C GLN A 299 50.94 -23.05 12.05
N GLU A 300 51.52 -22.54 13.14
CA GLU A 300 50.78 -21.85 14.20
C GLU A 300 49.99 -20.64 13.68
N ILE A 301 50.59 -19.84 12.79
CA ILE A 301 49.92 -18.69 12.18
C ILE A 301 48.80 -19.13 11.24
N LYS A 302 49.01 -20.17 10.43
CA LYS A 302 47.98 -20.69 9.54
C LYS A 302 46.76 -21.22 10.31
N GLU A 303 47.00 -21.95 11.39
CA GLU A 303 45.94 -22.47 12.26
C GLU A 303 45.13 -21.31 12.87
N LYS A 304 45.80 -20.29 13.42
CA LYS A 304 45.13 -19.12 14.02
C LYS A 304 44.42 -18.20 13.03
N LEU A 305 44.95 -18.03 11.82
CA LEU A 305 44.25 -17.31 10.76
C LEU A 305 43.03 -18.09 10.26
N SER A 306 43.12 -19.42 10.18
CA SER A 306 41.99 -20.27 9.78
C SER A 306 40.86 -20.30 10.81
N GLU A 307 41.17 -20.22 12.12
CA GLU A 307 40.18 -20.05 13.19
C GLU A 307 39.35 -18.76 13.03
N LEU A 308 39.92 -17.73 12.38
CA LEU A 308 39.29 -16.45 12.09
C LEU A 308 38.71 -16.37 10.67
N GLY A 309 38.81 -17.45 9.88
CA GLY A 309 38.33 -17.50 8.50
C GLY A 309 39.18 -16.72 7.48
N LEU A 310 40.44 -16.43 7.81
CA LEU A 310 41.38 -15.62 7.01
C LEU A 310 42.52 -16.52 6.47
N SER A 311 43.11 -16.16 5.33
CA SER A 311 44.27 -16.86 4.77
C SER A 311 45.38 -15.89 4.33
N LEU A 312 46.62 -16.38 4.26
CA LEU A 312 47.77 -15.59 3.84
C LEU A 312 47.69 -15.31 2.34
N GLY A 313 47.89 -14.05 1.92
CA GLY A 313 47.86 -13.63 0.53
C GLY A 313 46.50 -13.15 0.01
N MET A 314 45.48 -12.99 0.86
CA MET A 314 44.20 -12.37 0.47
C MET A 314 44.41 -10.87 0.15
N LYS A 315 43.82 -10.40 -0.95
CA LYS A 315 43.72 -8.96 -1.25
C LYS A 315 42.48 -8.39 -0.56
N GLU A 316 42.57 -7.14 -0.09
CA GLU A 316 41.46 -6.40 0.52
C GLU A 316 40.25 -6.40 -0.43
N GLY A 317 39.28 -7.31 -0.19
CA GLY A 317 38.04 -7.42 -0.98
C GLY A 317 37.71 -8.79 -1.58
N GLU A 318 38.60 -9.80 -1.52
CA GLU A 318 38.25 -11.16 -1.95
C GLU A 318 37.96 -12.06 -0.74
N GLN A 319 36.70 -12.56 -0.67
CA GLN A 319 36.34 -13.67 0.21
C GLN A 319 36.93 -14.97 -0.35
N ALA A 320 37.31 -15.90 0.53
CA ALA A 320 37.62 -17.28 0.16
C ALA A 320 36.38 -18.05 -0.32
#